data_AF-A0A2D8U5L7-F1
#
_entry.id   AF-A0A2D8U5L7-F1
#
_cell.length_a   1.000
_cell.length_b   1.000
_cell.length_c   1.000
_cell.angle_alpha   90.00
_cell.angle_beta   90.00
_cell.angle_gamma   90.00
#
_symmetry.space_group_name_H-M   'P 1'
#
loop_
_entity.id
_entity.type
_entity.pdbx_description
1 polymer ?
#
loop_
_entity_poly.entity_id
_entity_poly.type
_entity_poly.pdbx_seq_one_letter_code
_entity_poly.pdbx_strand_id
1 'polypeptide(L)'
;MSEDVGDDWTPKAANRFKQLKEELKNSSSELETLRQKNIEHEAQIKELTAINESEDPKALQEKLAQYEQEKMFTNLEETDAYKQRVTEPLQSLLDQTEEIAEKYGIDAEALIDAVAMEDEGEQDKALEDLMSLASDRDKSRIYRVIENVEPIMAVRSAMYEDVEQAVAEAKEADERLEKKKLVEQAAIRKQVASEVGDRVAEKLPFLKALEGFDMSAATEAASNSDPSTIHPVDHAYNAIASQILPTVVKEYASMRKEVEMLTDRLAEYEGAEPTVSSGSAVTPAAAAGQTRDNMTFEESVNAAFAGMG
;
A
#
# COMPACT_ATOMS: atom_id res chain seq x y z
N MET A 1 -52.10 29.35 -26.29
CA MET A 1 -50.97 30.14 -26.80
C MET A 1 -49.76 29.69 -26.03
N SER A 2 -48.93 28.91 -26.69
CA SER A 2 -47.64 28.43 -26.23
C SER A 2 -46.64 29.57 -26.37
N GLU A 3 -46.29 30.21 -25.26
CA GLU A 3 -45.17 31.14 -25.21
C GLU A 3 -43.90 30.35 -24.93
N ASP A 4 -43.12 30.29 -26.00
CA ASP A 4 -41.76 29.83 -26.16
C ASP A 4 -40.84 30.57 -25.17
N VAL A 5 -40.54 29.94 -24.03
CA VAL A 5 -39.45 30.37 -23.12
C VAL A 5 -38.16 29.73 -23.63
N GLY A 6 -37.78 30.13 -24.83
CA GLY A 6 -36.51 29.81 -25.46
C GLY A 6 -35.73 31.09 -25.70
N ASP A 7 -34.53 31.14 -25.13
CA ASP A 7 -33.36 31.85 -25.67
C ASP A 7 -33.15 33.33 -25.29
N ASP A 8 -32.74 33.59 -24.04
CA ASP A 8 -31.93 34.79 -23.76
C ASP A 8 -30.91 34.61 -22.61
N TRP A 9 -30.15 33.51 -22.67
CA TRP A 9 -28.85 33.46 -21.97
C TRP A 9 -27.82 34.16 -22.85
N THR A 10 -27.58 35.45 -22.61
CA THR A 10 -26.50 36.16 -23.32
C THR A 10 -25.16 35.39 -23.15
N PRO A 11 -24.31 35.27 -24.19
CA PRO A 11 -23.01 34.58 -24.09
C PRO A 11 -22.14 35.11 -22.94
N LYS A 12 -22.34 36.38 -22.58
CA LYS A 12 -21.70 37.05 -21.45
C LYS A 12 -22.20 36.55 -20.09
N ALA A 13 -23.51 36.28 -19.94
CA ALA A 13 -24.08 35.68 -18.74
C ALA A 13 -23.68 34.20 -18.60
N ALA A 14 -23.64 33.44 -19.70
CA ALA A 14 -23.17 32.06 -19.70
C ALA A 14 -21.69 31.93 -19.30
N ASN A 15 -20.83 32.83 -19.78
CA ASN A 15 -19.42 32.87 -19.41
C ASN A 15 -19.21 33.31 -17.95
N ARG A 16 -19.99 34.28 -17.45
CA ARG A 16 -19.96 34.68 -16.04
C ARG A 16 -20.42 33.56 -15.11
N PHE A 17 -21.43 32.79 -15.50
CA PHE A 17 -21.90 31.65 -14.71
C PHE A 17 -20.86 30.52 -14.66
N LYS A 18 -20.14 30.26 -15.76
CA LYS A 18 -19.02 29.31 -15.77
C LYS A 18 -17.88 29.76 -14.84
N GLN A 19 -17.49 31.03 -14.92
CA GLN A 19 -16.47 31.61 -14.04
C GLN A 19 -16.88 31.51 -12.56
N LEU A 20 -18.11 31.91 -12.23
CA LEU A 20 -18.62 31.80 -10.85
C LEU A 20 -18.66 30.35 -10.35
N LYS A 21 -18.96 29.38 -11.22
CA LYS A 21 -18.96 27.96 -10.86
C LYS A 21 -17.55 27.42 -10.61
N GLU A 22 -16.58 27.91 -11.35
CA GLU A 22 -15.17 27.54 -11.20
C GLU A 22 -14.57 28.19 -9.94
N GLU A 23 -14.88 29.46 -9.68
CA GLU A 23 -14.55 30.16 -8.44
C GLU A 23 -15.18 29.49 -7.21
N LEU A 24 -16.47 29.08 -7.30
CA LEU A 24 -17.15 28.37 -6.23
C LEU A 24 -16.53 26.99 -5.96
N LYS A 25 -16.10 26.27 -7.02
CA LYS A 25 -15.42 24.99 -6.88
C LYS A 25 -14.06 25.17 -6.20
N ASN A 26 -13.28 26.16 -6.63
CA ASN A 26 -11.97 26.45 -6.06
C ASN A 26 -12.07 26.89 -4.61
N SER A 27 -13.02 27.79 -4.30
CA SER A 27 -13.30 28.25 -2.94
C SER A 27 -13.79 27.09 -2.05
N SER A 28 -14.63 26.19 -2.57
CA SER A 28 -15.06 25.01 -1.83
C SER A 28 -13.90 24.06 -1.54
N SER A 29 -12.99 23.83 -2.49
CA SER A 29 -11.80 23.00 -2.24
C SER A 29 -10.84 23.64 -1.24
N GLU A 30 -10.69 24.96 -1.27
CA GLU A 30 -9.85 25.70 -0.34
C GLU A 30 -10.45 25.73 1.07
N LEU A 31 -11.79 25.79 1.18
CA LEU A 31 -12.49 25.61 2.46
C LEU A 31 -12.32 24.20 3.01
N GLU A 32 -12.34 23.17 2.15
CA GLU A 32 -12.13 21.78 2.54
C GLU A 32 -10.70 21.58 3.08
N THR A 33 -9.69 22.11 2.40
CA THR A 33 -8.29 22.03 2.85
C THR A 33 -8.06 22.83 4.12
N LEU A 34 -8.65 24.02 4.25
CA LEU A 34 -8.58 24.80 5.49
C LEU A 34 -9.29 24.11 6.65
N ARG A 35 -10.43 23.45 6.42
CA ARG A 35 -11.11 22.64 7.44
C ARG A 35 -10.26 21.45 7.86
N GLN A 36 -9.64 20.76 6.91
CA GLN A 36 -8.76 19.63 7.19
C GLN A 36 -7.57 20.06 8.06
N LYS A 37 -6.91 21.17 7.70
CA LYS A 37 -5.84 21.77 8.51
C LYS A 37 -6.33 22.19 9.90
N ASN A 38 -7.54 22.74 10.01
CA ASN A 38 -8.10 23.15 11.30
C ASN A 38 -8.40 21.94 12.20
N ILE A 39 -8.89 20.83 11.62
CA ILE A 39 -9.08 19.55 12.33
C ILE A 39 -7.73 19.00 12.80
N GLU A 40 -6.70 19.04 11.95
CA GLU A 40 -5.35 18.62 12.31
C GLU A 40 -4.78 19.49 13.45
N HIS A 41 -4.91 20.81 13.36
CA HIS A 41 -4.49 21.72 14.43
C HIS A 41 -5.30 21.54 15.72
N GLU A 42 -6.61 21.30 15.66
CA GLU A 42 -7.42 21.02 16.85
C GLU A 42 -7.03 19.69 17.51
N ALA A 43 -6.75 18.65 16.72
CA ALA A 43 -6.24 17.39 17.23
C ALA A 43 -4.88 17.57 17.89
N GLN A 44 -3.99 18.35 17.26
CA GLN A 44 -2.67 18.68 17.77
C GLN A 44 -2.74 19.51 19.06
N ILE A 45 -3.67 20.48 19.15
CA ILE A 45 -3.91 21.27 20.37
C ILE A 45 -4.45 20.37 21.49
N LYS A 46 -5.41 19.49 21.21
CA LYS A 46 -5.95 18.56 22.22
C LYS A 46 -4.88 17.60 22.73
N GLU A 47 -4.02 17.13 21.84
CA GLU A 47 -2.89 16.27 22.19
C GLU A 47 -1.87 17.04 23.06
N LEU A 48 -1.47 18.25 22.66
CA LEU A 48 -0.57 19.11 23.45
C LEU A 48 -1.16 19.47 24.82
N THR A 49 -2.47 19.70 24.91
CA THR A 49 -3.17 20.02 26.16
C THR A 49 -3.21 18.80 27.09
N ALA A 50 -3.50 17.61 26.55
CA ALA A 50 -3.49 16.37 27.33
C ALA A 50 -2.09 15.98 27.84
N ILE A 51 -1.03 16.40 27.13
CA ILE A 51 0.35 16.11 27.52
C ILE A 51 0.88 17.13 28.53
N ASN A 52 0.47 18.40 28.46
CA ASN A 52 0.78 19.38 29.51
C ASN A 52 0.18 18.97 30.88
N GLU A 53 -0.88 18.16 30.86
CA GLU A 53 -1.47 17.54 32.06
C GLU A 53 -0.75 16.25 32.51
N SER A 54 0.08 15.62 31.65
CA SER A 54 0.92 14.48 32.00
C SER A 54 2.37 14.94 32.28
N GLU A 55 2.78 14.96 33.54
CA GLU A 55 4.11 15.43 34.00
C GLU A 55 5.31 14.55 33.56
N ASP A 56 5.31 13.93 32.37
CA ASP A 56 6.46 13.20 31.85
C ASP A 56 7.27 14.04 30.84
N PRO A 57 8.28 14.80 31.31
CA PRO A 57 9.10 15.65 30.44
C PRO A 57 9.91 14.86 29.40
N LYS A 58 10.15 13.56 29.63
CA LYS A 58 10.87 12.74 28.64
C LYS A 58 9.98 12.38 27.45
N ALA A 59 8.72 12.02 27.71
CA ALA A 59 7.75 11.73 26.66
C ALA A 59 7.46 12.99 25.81
N LEU A 60 7.40 14.16 26.45
CA LEU A 60 7.30 15.46 25.78
C LEU A 60 8.51 15.74 24.88
N GLN A 61 9.72 15.52 25.38
CA GLN A 61 10.95 15.78 24.63
C GLN A 61 11.09 14.84 23.43
N GLU A 62 10.72 13.57 23.57
CA GLU A 62 10.77 12.59 22.48
C GLU A 62 9.77 12.92 21.37
N LYS A 63 8.54 13.33 21.72
CA LYS A 63 7.57 13.80 20.72
C LYS A 63 7.98 15.11 20.06
N LEU A 64 8.55 16.05 20.81
CA LEU A 64 9.06 17.30 20.23
C LEU A 64 10.14 17.00 19.18
N ALA A 65 11.08 16.09 19.49
CA ALA A 65 12.11 15.69 18.55
C ALA A 65 11.53 15.00 17.29
N GLN A 66 10.48 14.19 17.44
CA GLN A 66 9.79 13.58 16.30
C GLN A 66 9.09 14.63 15.43
N TYR A 67 8.39 15.59 16.04
CA TYR A 67 7.74 16.68 15.31
C TYR A 67 8.77 17.59 14.60
N GLU A 68 9.88 17.90 15.26
CA GLU A 68 10.97 18.65 14.63
C GLU A 68 11.53 17.91 13.42
N GLN A 69 11.75 16.60 13.54
CA GLN A 69 12.21 15.77 12.45
C GLN A 69 11.23 15.76 11.27
N GLU A 70 9.93 15.62 11.52
CA GLU A 70 8.90 15.69 10.48
C GLU A 70 8.86 17.07 9.81
N LYS A 71 9.00 18.13 10.61
CA LYS A 71 9.08 19.50 10.10
C LYS A 71 10.32 19.74 9.25
N MET A 72 11.48 19.15 9.56
CA MET A 72 12.67 19.30 8.70
C MET A 72 12.38 18.90 7.25
N PHE A 73 11.56 17.86 7.03
CA PHE A 73 11.25 17.36 5.69
C PHE A 73 10.11 18.10 4.98
N THR A 74 9.25 18.80 5.72
CA THR A 74 8.03 19.43 5.18
C THR A 74 8.11 20.96 5.18
N ASN A 75 8.67 21.54 6.24
CA ASN A 75 8.89 22.97 6.40
C ASN A 75 10.10 23.25 7.32
N LEU A 76 11.30 23.24 6.73
CA LEU A 76 12.56 23.49 7.43
C LEU A 76 12.56 24.83 8.18
N GLU A 77 11.92 25.87 7.64
CA GLU A 77 11.94 27.22 8.21
C GLU A 77 11.18 27.34 9.54
N GLU A 78 10.23 26.43 9.77
CA GLU A 78 9.49 26.37 11.03
C GLU A 78 10.24 25.64 12.16
N THR A 79 11.33 24.96 11.84
CA THR A 79 12.13 24.21 12.83
C THR A 79 12.88 25.16 13.76
N ASP A 80 13.04 24.77 15.02
CA ASP A 80 13.77 25.60 16.00
C ASP A 80 15.25 25.73 15.61
N ALA A 81 15.82 24.68 15.01
CA ALA A 81 17.18 24.72 14.48
C ALA A 81 17.37 25.79 13.40
N TYR A 82 16.43 25.92 12.45
CA TYR A 82 16.50 26.96 11.41
C TYR A 82 16.30 28.34 12.01
N LYS A 83 15.31 28.50 12.89
CA LYS A 83 15.03 29.77 13.55
C LYS A 83 16.26 30.29 14.30
N GLN A 84 16.88 29.47 15.13
CA GLN A 84 18.03 29.87 15.95
C GLN A 84 19.29 30.14 15.13
N ARG A 85 19.47 29.43 14.00
CA ARG A 85 20.71 29.51 13.21
C ARG A 85 20.63 30.48 12.03
N VAL A 86 19.43 30.82 11.58
CA VAL A 86 19.19 31.64 10.39
C VAL A 86 18.27 32.81 10.72
N THR A 87 17.04 32.56 11.15
CA THR A 87 16.03 33.61 11.32
C THR A 87 16.40 34.63 12.40
N GLU A 88 16.74 34.18 13.60
CA GLU A 88 17.09 35.06 14.73
C GLU A 88 18.39 35.85 14.46
N PRO A 89 19.48 35.26 13.94
CA PRO A 89 20.65 36.01 13.54
C PRO A 89 20.36 37.07 12.46
N LEU A 90 19.61 36.73 11.40
CA LEU A 90 19.23 37.70 10.38
C LEU A 90 18.37 38.84 10.93
N GLN A 91 17.41 38.51 11.80
CA GLN A 91 16.59 39.52 12.47
C GLN A 91 17.46 40.46 13.32
N SER A 92 18.44 39.93 14.05
CA SER A 92 19.36 40.75 14.85
C SER A 92 20.22 41.69 14.00
N LEU A 93 20.60 41.27 12.78
CA LEU A 93 21.32 42.12 11.82
C LEU A 93 20.40 43.21 11.22
N LEU A 94 19.15 42.86 10.94
CA LEU A 94 18.12 43.78 10.47
C LEU A 94 17.84 44.86 11.53
N ASP A 95 17.60 44.47 12.77
CA ASP A 95 17.36 45.39 13.90
C ASP A 95 18.53 46.37 14.10
N GLN A 96 19.78 45.90 13.96
CA GLN A 96 20.98 46.74 14.02
C GLN A 96 21.04 47.76 12.89
N THR A 97 20.60 47.36 11.69
CA THR A 97 20.57 48.22 10.51
C THR A 97 19.48 49.28 10.65
N GLU A 98 18.30 48.90 11.13
CA GLU A 98 17.18 49.79 11.42
C GLU A 98 17.54 50.82 12.51
N GLU A 99 18.20 50.40 13.59
CA GLU A 99 18.65 51.32 14.66
C GLU A 99 19.58 52.41 14.11
N ILE A 100 20.50 52.03 13.21
CA ILE A 100 21.43 52.98 12.57
C ILE A 100 20.68 53.87 11.59
N ALA A 101 19.75 53.33 10.80
CA ALA A 101 18.93 54.10 9.89
C ALA A 101 18.11 55.17 10.63
N GLU A 102 17.41 54.79 11.69
CA GLU A 102 16.60 55.68 12.52
C GLU A 102 17.46 56.80 13.13
N LYS A 103 18.63 56.45 13.68
CA LYS A 103 19.56 57.41 14.30
C LYS A 103 19.98 58.54 13.35
N TYR A 104 20.12 58.23 12.06
CA TYR A 104 20.59 59.18 11.05
C TYR A 104 19.48 59.70 10.12
N GLY A 105 18.23 59.26 10.32
CA GLY A 105 17.11 59.61 9.44
C GLY A 105 17.28 59.09 8.02
N ILE A 106 17.98 57.96 7.86
CA ILE A 106 18.14 57.25 6.59
C ILE A 106 16.89 56.40 6.39
N ASP A 107 16.46 56.24 5.14
CA ASP A 107 15.41 55.27 4.83
C ASP A 107 15.91 53.84 5.12
N ALA A 108 15.22 53.14 6.02
CA ALA A 108 15.66 51.83 6.51
C ALA A 108 15.69 50.79 5.39
N GLU A 109 14.70 50.81 4.50
CA GLU A 109 14.60 49.90 3.36
C GLU A 109 15.76 50.13 2.38
N ALA A 110 16.06 51.38 2.04
CA ALA A 110 17.24 51.72 1.22
C ALA A 110 18.58 51.29 1.86
N LEU A 111 18.73 51.39 3.19
CA LEU A 111 19.95 50.94 3.87
C LEU A 111 20.07 49.41 3.91
N ILE A 112 18.96 48.71 4.15
CA ILE A 112 18.90 47.23 4.11
C ILE A 112 19.23 46.74 2.70
N ASP A 113 18.66 47.35 1.67
CA ASP A 113 18.94 47.01 0.28
C ASP A 113 20.42 47.20 -0.05
N ALA A 114 21.03 48.30 0.39
CA ALA A 114 22.47 48.53 0.22
C ALA A 114 23.33 47.47 0.92
N VAL A 115 22.95 47.06 2.14
CA VAL A 115 23.62 45.99 2.88
C VAL A 115 23.48 44.62 2.19
N ALA A 116 22.38 44.40 1.47
CA ALA A 116 22.10 43.15 0.76
C ALA A 116 22.67 43.10 -0.67
N MET A 117 23.30 44.16 -1.16
CA MET A 117 23.90 44.18 -2.51
C MET A 117 25.04 43.16 -2.65
N GLU A 118 25.06 42.42 -3.76
CA GLU A 118 26.08 41.41 -4.06
C GLU A 118 27.39 42.02 -4.60
N ASP A 119 27.31 43.14 -5.34
CA ASP A 119 28.50 43.80 -5.88
C ASP A 119 29.11 44.75 -4.84
N GLU A 120 30.29 44.41 -4.34
CA GLU A 120 31.03 45.18 -3.33
C GLU A 120 31.23 46.65 -3.75
N GLY A 121 31.46 46.91 -5.04
CA GLY A 121 31.73 48.25 -5.55
C GLY A 121 30.47 49.12 -5.69
N GLU A 122 29.31 48.53 -5.96
CA GLU A 122 28.02 49.21 -5.93
C GLU A 122 27.52 49.39 -4.49
N GLN A 123 27.72 48.37 -3.64
CA GLN A 123 27.43 48.41 -2.21
C GLN A 123 28.18 49.55 -1.51
N ASP A 124 29.49 49.65 -1.72
CA ASP A 124 30.32 50.70 -1.09
C ASP A 124 29.85 52.11 -1.47
N LYS A 125 29.49 52.32 -2.75
CA LYS A 125 28.98 53.62 -3.21
C LYS A 125 27.63 53.95 -2.59
N ALA A 126 26.71 52.99 -2.59
CA ALA A 126 25.38 53.17 -2.01
C ALA A 126 25.48 53.50 -0.51
N LEU A 127 26.37 52.79 0.22
CA LEU A 127 26.63 53.05 1.63
C LEU A 127 27.34 54.38 1.87
N GLU A 128 28.28 54.78 1.02
CA GLU A 128 28.96 56.09 1.14
C GLU A 128 27.97 57.25 1.00
N ASP A 129 27.05 57.14 0.05
CA ASP A 129 25.98 58.13 -0.18
C ASP A 129 24.98 58.16 0.99
N LEU A 130 24.40 57.00 1.34
CA LEU A 130 23.38 56.87 2.39
C LEU A 130 23.91 57.23 3.78
N MET A 131 25.15 56.84 4.09
CA MET A 131 25.77 57.06 5.39
C MET A 131 26.74 58.25 5.40
N SER A 132 26.64 59.18 4.46
CA SER A 132 27.55 60.34 4.37
C SER A 132 27.67 61.15 5.67
N LEU A 133 26.58 61.24 6.45
CA LEU A 133 26.52 61.92 7.74
C LEU A 133 26.74 61.00 8.97
N ALA A 134 26.89 59.69 8.74
CA ALA A 134 27.09 58.73 9.82
C ALA A 134 28.51 58.79 10.40
N SER A 135 28.65 58.41 11.67
CA SER A 135 29.97 58.32 12.30
C SER A 135 30.75 57.13 11.76
N ASP A 136 32.09 57.22 11.67
CA ASP A 136 32.95 56.10 11.24
C ASP A 136 32.69 54.82 12.05
N ARG A 137 32.33 54.98 13.32
CA ARG A 137 31.95 53.86 14.19
C ARG A 137 30.68 53.16 13.69
N ASP A 138 29.64 53.89 13.34
CA ASP A 138 28.39 53.28 12.87
C ASP A 138 28.52 52.76 11.44
N LYS A 139 29.32 53.44 10.59
CA LYS A 139 29.73 52.87 9.29
C LYS A 139 30.40 51.51 9.47
N SER A 140 31.35 51.40 10.41
CA SER A 140 32.02 50.13 10.71
C SER A 140 31.07 49.05 11.24
N ARG A 141 29.96 49.42 11.88
CA ARG A 141 28.94 48.46 12.33
C ARG A 141 28.17 47.90 11.14
N ILE A 142 27.78 48.74 10.18
CA ILE A 142 27.12 48.30 8.95
C ILE A 142 28.03 47.39 8.13
N TYR A 143 29.33 47.71 8.00
CA TYR A 143 30.28 46.80 7.35
C TYR A 143 30.38 45.44 8.04
N ARG A 144 30.34 45.38 9.38
CA ARG A 144 30.27 44.11 10.10
C ARG A 144 28.95 43.38 9.90
N VAL A 145 27.84 44.11 9.72
CA VAL A 145 26.56 43.49 9.38
C VAL A 145 26.71 42.75 8.06
N ILE A 146 27.25 43.40 7.03
CA ILE A 146 27.53 42.79 5.72
C ILE A 146 28.37 41.52 5.87
N GLU A 147 29.50 41.60 6.57
CA GLU A 147 30.39 40.45 6.84
C GLU A 147 29.68 39.29 7.55
N ASN A 148 28.67 39.57 8.38
CA ASN A 148 27.95 38.56 9.14
C ASN A 148 26.77 37.94 8.36
N VAL A 149 26.27 38.59 7.30
CA VAL A 149 25.18 38.04 6.48
C VAL A 149 25.64 36.79 5.73
N GLU A 150 26.81 36.84 5.09
CA GLU A 150 27.31 35.75 4.24
C GLU A 150 27.42 34.39 4.98
N PRO A 151 28.03 34.31 6.19
CA PRO A 151 28.06 33.06 6.96
C PRO A 151 26.67 32.51 7.30
N ILE A 152 25.68 33.37 7.58
CA ILE A 152 24.31 32.93 7.89
C ILE A 152 23.65 32.35 6.64
N MET A 153 23.86 32.98 5.48
CA MET A 153 23.36 32.48 4.20
C MET A 153 24.01 31.15 3.81
N ALA A 154 25.30 30.96 4.10
CA ALA A 154 25.97 29.68 3.92
C ALA A 154 25.36 28.58 4.80
N VAL A 155 25.05 28.88 6.07
CA VAL A 155 24.35 27.95 6.97
C VAL A 155 22.97 27.61 6.44
N ARG A 156 22.20 28.61 5.99
CA ARG A 156 20.89 28.40 5.37
C ARG A 156 20.97 27.42 4.20
N SER A 157 21.89 27.67 3.26
CA SER A 157 22.07 26.81 2.08
C SER A 157 22.45 25.38 2.47
N ALA A 158 23.38 25.21 3.42
CA ALA A 158 23.77 23.88 3.90
C ALA A 158 22.60 23.12 4.52
N MET A 159 21.74 23.79 5.31
CA MET A 159 20.57 23.13 5.90
C MET A 159 19.54 22.67 4.85
N TYR A 160 19.36 23.42 3.76
CA TYR A 160 18.51 22.96 2.65
C TYR A 160 19.12 21.77 1.91
N GLU A 161 20.43 21.79 1.66
CA GLU A 161 21.14 20.68 1.01
C GLU A 161 21.06 19.40 1.86
N ASP A 162 21.27 19.50 3.18
CA ASP A 162 21.17 18.38 4.11
C ASP A 162 19.76 17.75 4.08
N VAL A 163 18.70 18.57 4.06
CA VAL A 163 17.31 18.09 3.97
C VAL A 163 17.07 17.41 2.62
N GLU A 164 17.53 17.99 1.52
CA GLU A 164 17.36 17.40 0.19
C GLU A 164 18.03 16.02 0.11
N GLN A 165 19.26 15.92 0.60
CA GLN A 165 19.98 14.64 0.68
C GLN A 165 19.24 13.64 1.56
N ALA A 166 18.78 14.05 2.74
CA ALA A 166 18.04 13.17 3.63
C ALA A 166 16.71 12.68 3.04
N VAL A 167 15.98 13.52 2.29
CA VAL A 167 14.77 13.11 1.56
C VAL A 167 15.11 12.10 0.46
N ALA A 168 16.20 12.31 -0.28
CA ALA A 168 16.64 11.39 -1.31
C ALA A 168 17.01 10.03 -0.71
N GLU A 169 17.81 10.01 0.36
CA GLU A 169 18.19 8.79 1.08
C GLU A 169 16.97 8.04 1.64
N ALA A 170 15.99 8.76 2.20
CA ALA A 170 14.76 8.16 2.71
C ALA A 170 13.97 7.45 1.60
N LYS A 171 13.83 8.08 0.42
CA LYS A 171 13.18 7.46 -0.75
C LYS A 171 13.93 6.21 -1.20
N GLU A 172 15.25 6.25 -1.30
CA GLU A 172 16.05 5.07 -1.67
C GLU A 172 15.91 3.94 -0.64
N ALA A 173 15.84 4.28 0.65
CA ALA A 173 15.63 3.33 1.72
C ALA A 173 14.25 2.65 1.62
N ASP A 174 13.20 3.41 1.34
CA ASP A 174 11.84 2.91 1.14
C ASP A 174 11.75 2.00 -0.09
N GLU A 175 12.33 2.40 -1.22
CA GLU A 175 12.41 1.54 -2.42
C GLU A 175 13.15 0.23 -2.12
N ARG A 176 14.23 0.29 -1.33
CA ARG A 176 14.99 -0.91 -0.94
C ARG A 176 14.16 -1.80 -0.03
N LEU A 177 13.37 -1.24 0.89
CA LEU A 177 12.45 -2.01 1.73
C LEU A 177 11.35 -2.65 0.91
N GLU A 178 10.78 -1.95 -0.06
CA GLU A 178 9.77 -2.49 -0.97
C GLU A 178 10.34 -3.64 -1.81
N LYS A 179 11.52 -3.46 -2.41
CA LYS A 179 12.23 -4.52 -3.14
C LYS A 179 12.49 -5.74 -2.25
N LYS A 180 12.90 -5.54 -0.99
CA LYS A 180 13.08 -6.64 -0.03
C LYS A 180 11.77 -7.37 0.25
N LYS A 181 10.67 -6.65 0.49
CA LYS A 181 9.34 -7.24 0.69
C LYS A 181 8.90 -8.06 -0.53
N LEU A 182 9.11 -7.57 -1.74
CA LEU A 182 8.78 -8.29 -2.97
C LEU A 182 9.60 -9.58 -3.13
N VAL A 183 10.89 -9.54 -2.81
CA VAL A 183 11.76 -10.73 -2.82
C VAL A 183 11.32 -11.74 -1.76
N GLU A 184 11.02 -11.30 -0.55
CA GLU A 184 10.54 -12.15 0.54
C GLU A 184 9.20 -12.80 0.19
N GLN A 185 8.25 -12.02 -0.35
CA GLN A 185 6.97 -12.55 -0.83
C GLN A 185 7.17 -13.58 -1.94
N ALA A 186 8.06 -13.32 -2.91
CA ALA A 186 8.38 -14.29 -3.96
C ALA A 186 8.98 -15.59 -3.39
N ALA A 187 9.85 -15.50 -2.39
CA ALA A 187 10.43 -16.66 -1.72
C ALA A 187 9.36 -17.48 -0.98
N ILE A 188 8.48 -16.81 -0.23
CA ILE A 188 7.35 -17.44 0.46
C ILE A 188 6.43 -18.14 -0.54
N ARG A 189 6.07 -17.48 -1.65
CA ARG A 189 5.23 -18.08 -2.70
C ARG A 189 5.84 -19.36 -3.25
N LYS A 190 7.13 -19.34 -3.55
CA LYS A 190 7.84 -20.52 -4.05
C LYS A 190 7.84 -21.67 -3.03
N GLN A 191 8.07 -21.36 -1.76
CA GLN A 191 8.01 -22.36 -0.69
C GLN A 191 6.61 -22.96 -0.57
N VAL A 192 5.57 -22.13 -0.45
CA VAL A 192 4.18 -22.60 -0.29
C VAL A 192 3.73 -23.42 -1.49
N ALA A 193 4.05 -22.99 -2.71
CA ALA A 193 3.73 -23.76 -3.92
C ALA A 193 4.38 -25.14 -3.89
N SER A 194 5.66 -25.25 -3.51
CA SER A 194 6.36 -26.53 -3.35
C SER A 194 5.69 -27.41 -2.30
N GLU A 195 5.42 -26.88 -1.10
CA GLU A 195 4.80 -27.64 -0.01
C GLU A 195 3.40 -28.17 -0.37
N VAL A 196 2.60 -27.35 -1.07
CA VAL A 196 1.28 -27.77 -1.58
C VAL A 196 1.44 -28.80 -2.68
N GLY A 197 2.38 -28.60 -3.60
CA GLY A 197 2.67 -29.55 -4.68
C GLY A 197 3.06 -30.92 -4.15
N ASP A 198 3.98 -30.97 -3.18
CA ASP A 198 4.42 -32.20 -2.54
C ASP A 198 3.26 -32.92 -1.85
N ARG A 199 2.40 -32.17 -1.13
CA ARG A 199 1.22 -32.73 -0.47
C ARG A 199 0.20 -33.31 -1.47
N VAL A 200 -0.03 -32.62 -2.59
CA VAL A 200 -0.91 -33.11 -3.66
C VAL A 200 -0.34 -34.38 -4.27
N ALA A 201 0.97 -34.41 -4.55
CA ALA A 201 1.65 -35.58 -5.12
C ALA A 201 1.63 -36.79 -4.16
N GLU A 202 1.73 -36.56 -2.84
CA GLU A 202 1.63 -37.61 -1.82
C GLU A 202 0.21 -38.20 -1.74
N LYS A 203 -0.82 -37.35 -1.72
CA LYS A 203 -2.21 -37.80 -1.56
C LYS A 203 -2.81 -38.39 -2.83
N LEU A 204 -2.33 -37.96 -4.00
CA LEU A 204 -2.86 -38.36 -5.30
C LEU A 204 -1.76 -38.98 -6.18
N PRO A 205 -1.21 -40.14 -5.80
CA PRO A 205 -0.07 -40.75 -6.50
C PRO A 205 -0.39 -41.11 -7.95
N PHE A 206 -1.68 -41.31 -8.29
CA PHE A 206 -2.12 -41.62 -9.64
C PHE A 206 -1.89 -40.48 -10.64
N LEU A 207 -1.74 -39.23 -10.18
CA LEU A 207 -1.47 -38.09 -11.06
C LEU A 207 -0.18 -38.27 -11.85
N LYS A 208 0.81 -39.00 -11.30
CA LYS A 208 2.09 -39.30 -11.98
C LYS A 208 1.93 -40.21 -13.20
N ALA A 209 0.83 -40.95 -13.28
CA ALA A 209 0.55 -41.87 -14.38
C ALA A 209 -0.37 -41.25 -15.45
N LEU A 210 -0.85 -40.02 -15.25
CA LEU A 210 -1.67 -39.32 -16.23
C LEU A 210 -0.80 -38.82 -17.38
N GLU A 211 -1.11 -39.27 -18.59
CA GLU A 211 -0.46 -38.79 -19.80
C GLU A 211 -0.75 -37.29 -19.99
N GLY A 212 0.31 -36.50 -20.17
CA GLY A 212 0.22 -35.05 -20.39
C GLY A 212 0.11 -34.18 -19.12
N PHE A 213 0.14 -34.77 -17.91
CA PHE A 213 0.18 -33.99 -16.67
C PHE A 213 1.58 -33.99 -16.05
N ASP A 214 2.12 -32.79 -15.79
CA ASP A 214 3.40 -32.60 -15.10
C ASP A 214 3.21 -31.81 -13.80
N MET A 215 3.43 -32.50 -12.68
CA MET A 215 3.29 -31.91 -11.34
C MET A 215 4.35 -30.83 -11.06
N SER A 216 5.55 -30.97 -11.63
CA SER A 216 6.61 -29.99 -11.49
C SER A 216 6.24 -28.70 -12.20
N ALA A 217 5.78 -28.81 -13.45
CA ALA A 217 5.31 -27.66 -14.22
C ALA A 217 4.13 -26.94 -13.56
N ALA A 218 3.17 -27.69 -12.99
CA ALA A 218 2.04 -27.11 -12.26
C ALA A 218 2.49 -26.36 -10.99
N THR A 219 3.46 -26.92 -10.25
CA THR A 219 4.03 -26.30 -9.06
C THR A 219 4.83 -25.03 -9.39
N GLU A 220 5.60 -25.07 -10.47
CA GLU A 220 6.35 -23.92 -10.97
C GLU A 220 5.41 -22.80 -11.43
N ALA A 221 4.36 -23.12 -12.18
CA ALA A 221 3.34 -22.16 -12.58
C ALA A 221 2.66 -21.51 -11.37
N ALA A 222 2.32 -22.29 -10.34
CA ALA A 222 1.75 -21.77 -9.10
C ALA A 222 2.75 -20.87 -8.33
N SER A 223 4.04 -21.21 -8.31
CA SER A 223 5.08 -20.41 -7.63
C SER A 223 5.33 -19.05 -8.27
N ASN A 224 5.13 -18.95 -9.59
CA ASN A 224 5.33 -17.75 -10.38
C ASN A 224 4.09 -16.84 -10.43
N SER A 225 2.93 -17.34 -10.01
CA SER A 225 1.69 -16.58 -9.96
C SER A 225 1.60 -15.80 -8.65
N ASP A 226 1.42 -14.48 -8.73
CA ASP A 226 1.13 -13.65 -7.55
C ASP A 226 -0.37 -13.64 -7.26
N PRO A 227 -0.84 -14.16 -6.10
CA PRO A 227 -2.25 -14.20 -5.76
C PRO A 227 -2.93 -12.82 -5.71
N SER A 228 -2.17 -11.76 -5.42
CA SER A 228 -2.69 -10.40 -5.31
C SER A 228 -3.00 -9.75 -6.67
N THR A 229 -2.47 -10.32 -7.76
CA THR A 229 -2.64 -9.79 -9.12
C THR A 229 -3.50 -10.69 -10.01
N ILE A 230 -4.14 -11.71 -9.45
CA ILE A 230 -5.00 -12.62 -10.21
C ILE A 230 -6.25 -11.86 -10.70
N HIS A 231 -6.59 -12.03 -11.99
CA HIS A 231 -7.79 -11.43 -12.56
C HIS A 231 -9.05 -11.97 -11.85
N PRO A 232 -10.09 -11.14 -11.58
CA PRO A 232 -11.24 -11.57 -10.78
C PRO A 232 -11.95 -12.82 -11.28
N VAL A 233 -11.98 -13.04 -12.61
CA VAL A 233 -12.57 -14.25 -13.21
C VAL A 233 -11.76 -15.49 -12.87
N ASP A 234 -10.44 -15.43 -12.97
CA ASP A 234 -9.55 -16.56 -12.66
C ASP A 234 -9.55 -16.84 -11.16
N HIS A 235 -9.63 -15.79 -10.34
CA HIS A 235 -9.81 -15.93 -8.90
C HIS A 235 -11.13 -16.66 -8.57
N ALA A 236 -12.25 -16.25 -9.19
CA ALA A 236 -13.54 -16.92 -9.01
C ALA A 236 -13.52 -18.37 -9.50
N TYR A 237 -12.88 -18.63 -10.65
CA TYR A 237 -12.69 -19.99 -11.16
C TYR A 237 -11.89 -20.85 -10.19
N ASN A 238 -10.74 -20.36 -9.71
CA ASN A 238 -9.89 -21.07 -8.75
C ASN A 238 -10.62 -21.31 -7.42
N ALA A 239 -11.40 -20.34 -6.93
CA ALA A 239 -12.21 -20.49 -5.73
C ALA A 239 -13.26 -21.60 -5.89
N ILE A 240 -14.02 -21.61 -6.98
CA ILE A 240 -15.02 -22.65 -7.27
C ILE A 240 -14.33 -24.01 -7.46
N ALA A 241 -13.24 -24.05 -8.23
CA ALA A 241 -12.48 -25.27 -8.48
C ALA A 241 -11.94 -25.85 -7.17
N SER A 242 -11.41 -25.02 -6.26
CA SER A 242 -10.91 -25.47 -4.96
C SER A 242 -11.97 -26.15 -4.08
N GLN A 243 -13.25 -25.82 -4.26
CA GLN A 243 -14.35 -26.43 -3.52
C GLN A 243 -14.84 -27.73 -4.17
N ILE A 244 -14.83 -27.81 -5.49
CA ILE A 244 -15.40 -28.95 -6.24
C ILE A 244 -14.37 -30.06 -6.47
N LEU A 245 -13.13 -29.71 -6.80
CA LEU A 245 -12.08 -30.66 -7.18
C LEU A 245 -11.83 -31.75 -6.13
N PRO A 246 -11.77 -31.46 -4.80
CA PRO A 246 -11.57 -32.52 -3.81
C PRO A 246 -12.64 -33.61 -3.83
N THR A 247 -13.89 -33.25 -4.11
CA THR A 247 -15.01 -34.18 -4.20
C THR A 247 -14.92 -35.03 -5.48
N VAL A 248 -14.66 -34.38 -6.62
CA VAL A 248 -14.48 -35.07 -7.91
C VAL A 248 -13.32 -36.07 -7.85
N VAL A 249 -12.20 -35.67 -7.24
CA VAL A 249 -11.03 -36.52 -7.07
C VAL A 249 -11.32 -37.73 -6.17
N LYS A 250 -12.07 -37.56 -5.08
CA LYS A 250 -12.49 -38.66 -4.21
C LYS A 250 -13.37 -39.67 -4.93
N GLU A 251 -14.37 -39.19 -5.68
CA GLU A 251 -15.24 -40.07 -6.47
C GLU A 251 -14.46 -40.81 -7.54
N TYR A 252 -13.58 -40.12 -8.27
CA TYR A 252 -12.71 -40.76 -9.27
C TYR A 252 -11.82 -41.86 -8.65
N ALA A 253 -11.21 -41.58 -7.50
CA ALA A 253 -10.40 -42.58 -6.79
C ALA A 253 -11.25 -43.77 -6.31
N SER A 254 -12.48 -43.53 -5.86
CA SER A 254 -13.43 -44.57 -5.47
C SER A 254 -13.81 -45.46 -6.66
N MET A 255 -14.17 -44.85 -7.79
CA MET A 255 -14.49 -45.57 -9.03
C MET A 255 -13.32 -46.42 -9.51
N ARG A 256 -12.08 -45.91 -9.43
CA ARG A 256 -10.90 -46.69 -9.84
C ARG A 256 -10.71 -47.94 -8.98
N LYS A 257 -10.93 -47.82 -7.67
CA LYS A 257 -10.88 -48.95 -6.74
C LYS A 257 -12.01 -49.96 -7.02
N GLU A 258 -13.21 -49.47 -7.36
CA GLU A 258 -14.32 -50.33 -7.75
C GLU A 258 -14.02 -51.10 -9.04
N VAL A 259 -13.46 -50.44 -10.05
CA VAL A 259 -13.01 -51.09 -11.30
C VAL A 259 -11.96 -52.15 -11.02
N GLU A 260 -10.99 -51.88 -10.15
CA GLU A 260 -9.97 -52.86 -9.75
C GLU A 260 -10.62 -54.08 -9.08
N MET A 261 -11.51 -53.87 -8.10
CA MET A 261 -12.24 -54.96 -7.44
C MET A 261 -13.12 -55.77 -8.41
N LEU A 262 -13.80 -55.12 -9.35
CA LEU A 262 -14.63 -55.80 -10.35
C LEU A 262 -13.75 -56.59 -11.35
N THR A 263 -12.59 -56.07 -11.71
CA THR A 263 -11.61 -56.76 -12.57
C THR A 263 -11.04 -57.98 -11.87
N ASP A 264 -10.68 -57.86 -10.59
CA ASP A 264 -10.20 -58.97 -9.76
C ASP A 264 -11.29 -60.06 -9.64
N ARG A 265 -12.54 -59.68 -9.36
CA ARG A 265 -13.68 -60.61 -9.36
C ARG A 265 -13.86 -61.30 -10.72
N LEU A 266 -13.75 -60.56 -11.82
CA LEU A 266 -13.86 -61.13 -13.16
C LEU A 266 -12.76 -62.17 -13.41
N ALA A 267 -11.53 -61.89 -12.99
CA ALA A 267 -10.41 -62.82 -13.07
C ALA A 267 -10.61 -64.07 -12.18
N GLU A 268 -11.21 -63.92 -10.99
CA GLU A 268 -11.61 -65.05 -10.14
C GLU A 268 -12.66 -65.95 -10.82
N TYR A 269 -13.60 -65.37 -11.57
CA TYR A 269 -14.57 -66.13 -12.36
C TYR A 269 -13.97 -66.79 -13.61
N GLU A 270 -12.96 -66.19 -14.25
CA GLU A 270 -12.24 -66.82 -15.37
C GLU A 270 -11.41 -68.05 -14.92
N GLY A 271 -11.00 -68.10 -13.65
CA GLY A 271 -10.29 -69.25 -13.06
C GLY A 271 -11.19 -70.34 -12.45
N ALA A 272 -12.51 -70.09 -12.33
CA ALA A 272 -13.45 -71.03 -11.75
C ALA A 272 -14.06 -71.93 -12.84
N GLU A 273 -13.50 -73.13 -13.05
CA GLU A 273 -14.22 -74.17 -13.80
C GLU A 273 -15.52 -74.56 -13.06
N PRO A 274 -16.65 -74.74 -13.76
CA PRO A 274 -17.91 -75.12 -13.13
C PRO A 274 -17.79 -76.54 -12.55
N THR A 275 -17.66 -76.64 -11.22
CA THR A 275 -17.79 -77.93 -10.53
C THR A 275 -19.28 -78.26 -10.40
N VAL A 276 -19.77 -79.14 -11.25
CA VAL A 276 -21.06 -79.80 -11.06
C VAL A 276 -20.90 -80.77 -9.88
N SER A 277 -21.13 -80.29 -8.66
CA SER A 277 -21.23 -81.18 -7.51
C SER A 277 -22.55 -81.95 -7.61
N SER A 278 -22.43 -83.23 -7.93
CA SER A 278 -23.52 -84.19 -7.85
C SER A 278 -23.72 -84.59 -6.39
N GLY A 279 -24.92 -84.36 -5.88
CA GLY A 279 -25.43 -85.05 -4.70
C GLY A 279 -25.45 -84.24 -3.41
N SER A 280 -26.61 -83.66 -3.11
CA SER A 280 -27.43 -84.07 -1.96
C SER A 280 -28.76 -83.32 -1.96
N ALA A 281 -29.85 -84.09 -2.01
CA ALA A 281 -31.20 -83.58 -1.87
C ALA A 281 -31.40 -83.00 -0.47
N VAL A 282 -31.54 -81.67 -0.38
CA VAL A 282 -32.05 -80.99 0.81
C VAL A 282 -33.56 -80.82 0.62
N THR A 283 -34.31 -81.41 1.54
CA THR A 283 -35.77 -81.34 1.62
C THR A 283 -36.21 -79.91 1.99
N PRO A 284 -37.33 -79.39 1.46
CA PRO A 284 -37.69 -77.99 1.61
C PRO A 284 -38.42 -77.74 2.93
N ALA A 285 -37.85 -76.88 3.79
CA ALA A 285 -38.54 -76.33 4.95
C ALA A 285 -38.76 -74.82 4.77
N ALA A 286 -40.01 -74.47 4.44
CA ALA A 286 -40.72 -73.23 4.75
C ALA A 286 -39.99 -71.88 4.52
N ALA A 287 -40.06 -71.37 3.30
CA ALA A 287 -40.04 -69.93 3.02
C ALA A 287 -41.46 -69.49 2.62
N ALA A 288 -42.24 -69.03 3.60
CA ALA A 288 -43.48 -68.30 3.35
C ALA A 288 -43.23 -66.83 3.70
N GLY A 289 -43.18 -65.98 2.67
CA GLY A 289 -43.46 -64.55 2.81
C GLY A 289 -42.32 -63.60 2.44
N GLN A 290 -41.96 -63.52 1.16
CA GLN A 290 -41.40 -62.29 0.58
C GLN A 290 -41.84 -62.17 -0.88
N THR A 291 -42.56 -61.09 -1.19
CA THR A 291 -43.08 -60.75 -2.51
C THR A 291 -41.95 -60.35 -3.47
N ARG A 292 -42.08 -60.78 -4.73
CA ARG A 292 -41.11 -60.63 -5.84
C ARG A 292 -40.61 -59.21 -6.15
N ASP A 293 -41.23 -58.17 -5.59
CA ASP A 293 -40.94 -56.77 -5.93
C ASP A 293 -39.72 -56.17 -5.21
N ASN A 294 -39.06 -56.90 -4.31
CA ASN A 294 -37.95 -56.35 -3.51
C ASN A 294 -36.69 -57.23 -3.51
N MET A 295 -36.50 -58.04 -4.56
CA MET A 295 -35.29 -58.84 -4.72
C MET A 295 -34.25 -58.05 -5.51
N THR A 296 -33.04 -58.01 -4.99
CA THR A 296 -31.87 -57.53 -5.73
C THR A 296 -31.58 -58.45 -6.92
N PHE A 297 -30.85 -57.95 -7.92
CA PHE A 297 -30.51 -58.73 -9.12
C PHE A 297 -29.84 -60.07 -8.76
N GLU A 298 -28.91 -60.05 -7.81
CA GLU A 298 -28.24 -61.27 -7.31
C GLU A 298 -29.21 -62.28 -6.69
N GLU A 299 -30.21 -61.81 -5.93
CA GLU A 299 -31.25 -62.68 -5.35
C GLU A 299 -32.19 -63.26 -6.41
N SER A 300 -32.50 -62.48 -7.46
CA SER A 300 -33.35 -62.94 -8.58
C SER A 300 -32.68 -64.01 -9.43
N VAL A 301 -31.37 -63.88 -9.64
CA VAL A 301 -30.54 -64.84 -10.39
C VAL A 301 -30.41 -66.13 -9.60
N ASN A 302 -30.09 -66.06 -8.31
CA ASN A 302 -30.02 -67.24 -7.45
C ASN A 302 -31.36 -67.98 -7.34
N ALA A 303 -32.48 -67.26 -7.29
CA ALA A 303 -33.81 -67.87 -7.28
C ALA A 303 -34.17 -68.56 -8.60
N ALA A 304 -33.75 -68.01 -9.75
CA ALA A 304 -33.99 -68.61 -11.06
C ALA A 304 -33.21 -69.94 -11.24
N PHE A 305 -31.99 -70.01 -10.71
CA PHE A 305 -31.17 -71.23 -10.78
C PHE A 305 -31.57 -72.29 -9.72
N ALA A 306 -32.16 -71.89 -8.60
CA ALA A 306 -32.70 -72.81 -7.59
C ALA A 306 -34.00 -73.52 -8.03
N GLY A 307 -34.70 -73.02 -9.05
CA GLY A 307 -35.97 -73.56 -9.54
C GLY A 307 -35.89 -74.54 -10.72
N MET A 308 -34.67 -74.86 -11.20
CA MET A 308 -34.46 -75.66 -12.42
C MET A 308 -33.75 -77.00 -12.15
N GLY A 309 -34.10 -77.64 -11.03
CA GLY A 309 -33.71 -79.01 -10.65
C GLY A 309 -34.90 -79.96 -10.59
#